data_AF-A0A2W1KHU8-F1
#
_entry.id   AF-A0A2W1KHU8-F1
#
_cell.length_a   1.000
_cell.length_b   1.000
_cell.length_c   1.000
_cell.angle_alpha   90.00
_cell.angle_beta   90.00
_cell.angle_gamma   90.00
#
_symmetry.space_group_name_H-M   'P 1'
#
loop_
_entity.id
_entity.type
_entity.pdbx_description
1 polymer ?
#
loop_
_entity_poly.entity_id
_entity_poly.type
_entity_poly.pdbx_seq_one_letter_code
_entity_poly.pdbx_strand_id
1 'polypeptide(L)'
;MMKRNFLLFIIILFMYNCKTTTRTTKAEYNFLRDHFKFTYFQDCLKHGFNKSDEIMKILVEDKSYRSDFILGMQNYKYIDSLAKLTAKAIKKDSIKSLTTAHESAQGKKVFKKCLCDYNSKWLDSIATSRLK
;
A
#
# COMPACT_ATOMS: atom_id res chain seq x y z
N MET A 1 -54.69 -15.15 -17.65
CA MET A 1 -53.64 -14.34 -18.33
C MET A 1 -52.57 -13.80 -17.36
N MET A 2 -52.91 -13.41 -16.13
CA MET A 2 -51.95 -12.93 -15.09
C MET A 2 -50.84 -13.92 -14.68
N LYS A 3 -51.15 -15.24 -14.62
CA LYS A 3 -50.19 -16.26 -14.17
C LYS A 3 -48.96 -16.40 -15.09
N ARG A 4 -49.11 -16.16 -16.40
CA ARG A 4 -48.02 -16.24 -17.38
C ARG A 4 -47.05 -15.05 -17.28
N ASN A 5 -47.57 -13.86 -17.00
CA ASN A 5 -46.75 -12.66 -16.81
C ASN A 5 -46.02 -12.65 -15.46
N PHE A 6 -46.64 -13.22 -14.41
CA PHE A 6 -46.00 -13.39 -13.11
C PHE A 6 -44.82 -14.38 -13.17
N LEU A 7 -44.95 -15.45 -13.95
CA LEU A 7 -43.90 -16.45 -14.13
C LEU A 7 -42.67 -15.89 -14.87
N LEU A 8 -42.90 -15.02 -15.86
CA LEU A 8 -41.83 -14.29 -16.56
C LEU A 8 -41.07 -13.34 -15.62
N PHE A 9 -41.76 -12.70 -14.68
CA PHE A 9 -41.13 -11.79 -13.71
C PHE A 9 -40.21 -12.52 -12.73
N ILE A 10 -40.58 -13.74 -12.31
CA ILE A 10 -39.74 -14.60 -11.46
C ILE A 10 -38.47 -15.03 -12.19
N ILE A 11 -38.55 -15.40 -13.47
CA ILE A 11 -37.40 -15.84 -14.27
C ILE A 11 -36.37 -14.69 -14.41
N ILE A 12 -36.82 -13.45 -14.58
CA ILE A 12 -35.95 -12.28 -14.67
C ILE A 12 -35.23 -12.01 -13.34
N LEU A 13 -35.89 -12.24 -12.20
CA LEU A 13 -35.28 -12.05 -10.87
C LEU A 13 -34.15 -13.06 -10.56
N PHE A 14 -34.18 -14.26 -11.14
CA PHE A 14 -33.12 -15.26 -10.94
C PHE A 14 -31.83 -14.95 -11.72
N MET A 15 -31.88 -14.11 -12.77
CA MET A 15 -30.69 -13.78 -13.58
C MET A 15 -29.78 -12.73 -12.92
N TYR A 16 -30.24 -12.01 -11.88
CA TYR A 16 -29.44 -11.00 -11.19
C TYR A 16 -28.44 -11.56 -10.16
N ASN A 17 -28.43 -12.88 -9.92
CA ASN A 17 -27.52 -13.51 -8.97
C ASN A 17 -26.28 -14.12 -9.63
N CYS A 18 -25.73 -13.47 -10.66
CA CYS A 18 -24.41 -13.84 -11.17
C CYS A 18 -23.34 -13.35 -10.18
N LYS A 19 -22.99 -14.20 -9.21
CA LYS A 19 -21.79 -13.99 -8.39
C LYS A 19 -20.58 -14.36 -9.24
N THR A 20 -19.97 -13.37 -9.88
CA THR A 20 -18.69 -13.55 -10.55
C THR A 20 -17.63 -13.82 -9.47
N THR A 21 -17.34 -15.09 -9.21
CA THR A 21 -16.16 -15.48 -8.44
C THR A 21 -14.95 -15.31 -9.35
N THR A 22 -14.40 -14.09 -9.42
CA THR A 22 -13.10 -13.86 -10.05
C THR A 22 -12.02 -14.38 -9.11
N ARG A 23 -11.49 -15.56 -9.40
CA ARG A 23 -10.30 -16.06 -8.72
C ARG A 23 -9.10 -15.25 -9.21
N THR A 24 -8.58 -14.35 -8.37
CA THR A 24 -7.37 -13.57 -8.67
C THR A 24 -6.26 -14.52 -9.08
N THR A 25 -5.70 -14.30 -10.26
CA THR A 25 -4.57 -15.10 -10.75
C THR A 25 -3.34 -14.86 -9.86
N LYS A 26 -2.41 -15.81 -9.86
CA LYS A 26 -1.13 -15.64 -9.13
C LYS A 26 -0.38 -14.39 -9.61
N ALA A 27 -0.48 -14.07 -10.90
CA ALA A 27 0.15 -12.89 -11.49
C ALA A 27 -0.46 -11.59 -10.97
N GLU A 28 -1.79 -11.48 -10.98
CA GLU A 28 -2.51 -10.33 -10.42
C GLU A 28 -2.23 -10.17 -8.93
N TYR A 29 -2.24 -11.27 -8.17
CA TYR A 29 -1.93 -11.24 -6.75
C TYR A 29 -0.51 -10.69 -6.47
N ASN A 30 0.48 -11.20 -7.20
CA ASN A 30 1.86 -10.72 -7.07
C ASN A 30 1.96 -9.23 -7.44
N PHE A 31 1.29 -8.82 -8.51
CA PHE A 31 1.23 -7.43 -8.93
C PHE A 31 0.63 -6.51 -7.83
N LEU A 32 -0.51 -6.91 -7.24
CA LEU A 32 -1.13 -6.16 -6.14
C LEU A 32 -0.22 -6.11 -4.89
N ARG A 33 0.46 -7.22 -4.57
CA ARG A 33 1.40 -7.28 -3.45
C ARG A 33 2.60 -6.35 -3.68
N ASP A 34 3.19 -6.39 -4.87
CA ASP A 34 4.35 -5.57 -5.19
C ASP A 34 3.95 -4.08 -5.23
N HIS A 35 2.75 -3.76 -5.71
CA HIS A 35 2.19 -2.41 -5.65
C HIS A 35 1.94 -1.92 -4.22
N PHE A 36 1.42 -2.78 -3.34
CA PHE A 36 1.28 -2.46 -1.92
C PHE A 36 2.64 -2.05 -1.32
N LYS A 37 3.68 -2.82 -1.59
CA LYS A 37 5.03 -2.58 -1.08
C LYS A 37 5.63 -1.29 -1.65
N PHE A 38 5.45 -1.05 -2.94
CA PHE A 38 5.95 0.15 -3.59
C PHE A 38 5.25 1.42 -3.05
N THR A 39 3.93 1.38 -2.92
CA THR A 39 3.15 2.46 -2.31
C THR A 39 3.62 2.74 -0.88
N TYR A 40 3.87 1.69 -0.09
CA TYR A 40 4.45 1.84 1.24
C TYR A 40 5.82 2.52 1.22
N PHE A 41 6.69 2.12 0.29
CA PHE A 41 8.02 2.71 0.16
C PHE A 41 7.94 4.20 -0.16
N GLN A 42 7.10 4.61 -1.11
CA GLN A 42 6.87 6.02 -1.43
C GLN A 42 6.35 6.80 -0.22
N ASP A 43 5.33 6.30 0.47
CA ASP A 43 4.77 6.98 1.64
C ASP A 43 5.77 7.01 2.81
N CYS A 44 6.61 5.99 2.96
CA CYS A 44 7.69 5.98 3.95
C CYS A 44 8.69 7.11 3.69
N LEU A 45 9.07 7.33 2.42
CA LEU A 45 9.93 8.44 2.04
C LEU A 45 9.25 9.79 2.31
N LYS A 46 7.99 9.96 1.89
CA LYS A 46 7.21 11.18 2.15
C LYS A 46 7.20 11.50 3.63
N HIS A 47 6.81 10.57 4.50
CA HIS A 47 6.71 10.85 5.93
C HIS A 47 8.08 10.94 6.61
N GLY A 48 9.06 10.14 6.20
CA GLY A 48 10.42 10.15 6.76
C GLY A 48 11.15 11.47 6.55
N PHE A 49 10.97 12.07 5.37
CA PHE A 49 11.46 13.42 5.03
C PHE A 49 10.49 14.54 5.38
N ASN A 50 9.43 14.26 6.12
CA ASN A 50 8.43 15.26 6.52
C ASN A 50 7.82 16.03 5.33
N LYS A 51 7.58 15.32 4.23
CA LYS A 51 6.99 15.85 2.99
C LYS A 51 7.77 17.05 2.43
N SER A 52 9.11 17.00 2.47
CA SER A 52 9.93 18.03 1.85
C SER A 52 9.63 18.16 0.36
N ASP A 53 9.72 19.38 -0.17
CA ASP A 53 9.35 19.68 -1.55
C ASP A 53 10.20 18.89 -2.55
N GLU A 54 11.48 18.65 -2.25
CA GLU A 54 12.39 17.88 -3.10
C GLU A 54 11.96 16.43 -3.22
N ILE A 55 11.56 15.81 -2.11
CA ILE A 55 11.09 14.43 -2.11
C ILE A 55 9.74 14.32 -2.79
N MET A 56 8.84 15.26 -2.53
CA MET A 56 7.55 15.30 -3.21
C MET A 56 7.72 15.46 -4.72
N LYS A 57 8.64 16.32 -5.16
CA LYS A 57 8.97 16.53 -6.58
C LYS A 57 9.51 15.25 -7.21
N ILE A 58 10.52 14.61 -6.60
CA ILE A 58 11.10 13.36 -7.10
C ILE A 58 10.02 12.29 -7.24
N LEU A 59 9.15 12.13 -6.24
CA LEU A 59 8.09 11.11 -6.27
C LEU A 59 6.98 11.39 -7.29
N VAL A 60 6.74 12.66 -7.63
CA VAL A 60 5.80 13.05 -8.68
C VAL A 60 6.42 12.86 -10.07
N GLU A 61 7.71 13.12 -10.21
CA GLU A 61 8.47 12.94 -11.46
C GLU A 61 8.77 11.47 -11.76
N ASP A 62 8.93 10.65 -10.73
CA ASP A 62 9.14 9.20 -10.82
C ASP A 62 7.86 8.52 -11.34
N LYS A 63 7.75 8.43 -12.66
CA LYS A 63 6.66 7.75 -13.38
C LYS A 63 6.79 6.23 -13.36
N SER A 64 7.66 5.68 -12.53
CA SER A 64 7.89 4.24 -12.38
C SER A 64 6.62 3.48 -12.02
N TYR A 65 5.63 4.15 -11.41
CA TYR A 65 4.32 3.56 -11.18
C TYR A 65 3.19 4.59 -11.12
N ARG A 66 2.19 4.47 -11.99
CA ARG A 66 0.90 5.19 -11.91
C ARG A 66 -0.23 4.19 -12.18
N SER A 67 -1.10 4.00 -11.21
CA SER A 67 -2.38 3.31 -11.43
C SER A 67 -3.44 3.89 -10.50
N ASP A 68 -4.64 4.10 -11.02
CA ASP A 68 -5.75 4.63 -10.25
C ASP A 68 -6.25 3.57 -9.26
N PHE A 69 -5.92 3.76 -7.99
CA PHE A 69 -6.47 3.09 -6.81
C PHE A 69 -6.69 1.56 -6.88
N ILE A 70 -5.82 0.81 -7.57
CA ILE A 70 -6.02 -0.65 -7.78
C ILE A 70 -6.12 -1.50 -6.49
N LEU A 71 -5.59 -1.01 -5.36
CA LEU A 71 -5.69 -1.70 -4.05
C LEU A 71 -7.00 -1.39 -3.32
N GLY A 72 -7.79 -0.43 -3.79
CA GLY A 72 -8.90 0.17 -3.06
C GLY A 72 -8.44 1.15 -1.97
N MET A 73 -9.23 2.21 -1.75
CA MET A 73 -8.87 3.34 -0.87
C MET A 73 -8.50 2.93 0.56
N GLN A 74 -9.14 1.89 1.11
CA GLN A 74 -8.86 1.42 2.47
C GLN A 74 -7.45 0.87 2.63
N ASN A 75 -6.89 0.26 1.59
CA ASN A 75 -5.53 -0.24 1.62
C ASN A 75 -4.52 0.89 1.54
N TYR A 76 -4.77 1.94 0.74
CA TYR A 76 -3.92 3.13 0.74
C TYR A 76 -3.90 3.84 2.10
N LYS A 77 -5.05 3.98 2.77
CA LYS A 77 -5.11 4.55 4.13
C LYS A 77 -4.31 3.72 5.14
N TYR A 78 -4.38 2.39 5.01
CA TYR A 78 -3.63 1.47 5.86
C TYR A 78 -2.11 1.58 5.61
N ILE A 79 -1.70 1.61 4.35
CA ILE A 79 -0.30 1.80 3.94
C ILE A 79 0.26 3.13 4.47
N ASP A 80 -0.47 4.24 4.30
CA ASP A 80 -0.09 5.55 4.81
C ASP A 80 0.08 5.53 6.34
N SER A 81 -0.79 4.81 7.05
CA SER A 81 -0.69 4.63 8.50
C SER A 81 0.56 3.86 8.92
N LEU A 82 0.90 2.77 8.22
CA LEU A 82 2.13 2.03 8.44
C LEU A 82 3.37 2.89 8.18
N ALA A 83 3.39 3.65 7.09
CA ALA A 83 4.49 4.54 6.74
C ALA A 83 4.68 5.65 7.79
N LYS A 84 3.59 6.23 8.33
CA LYS A 84 3.64 7.19 9.45
C LYS A 84 4.25 6.58 10.71
N LEU A 85 3.94 5.32 11.03
CA LEU A 85 4.55 4.61 12.16
C LEU A 85 6.05 4.43 11.95
N THR A 86 6.47 4.04 10.74
CA THR A 86 7.89 3.94 10.38
C THR A 86 8.60 5.28 10.49
N ALA A 87 7.99 6.39 10.04
CA ALA A 87 8.56 7.72 10.18
C ALA A 87 8.77 8.14 11.64
N LYS A 88 7.83 7.79 12.54
CA LYS A 88 7.99 7.99 13.98
C LYS A 88 9.17 7.18 14.53
N ALA A 89 9.33 5.92 14.09
CA ALA A 89 10.47 5.08 14.47
C ALA A 89 11.80 5.68 13.98
N ILE A 90 11.87 6.15 12.72
CA ILE A 90 13.05 6.84 12.18
C ILE A 90 13.42 8.05 13.03
N LYS A 91 12.44 8.87 13.42
CA LYS A 91 12.68 10.04 14.28
C LYS A 91 13.22 9.61 15.64
N LYS A 92 12.67 8.57 16.25
CA LYS A 92 13.14 8.03 17.54
C LYS A 92 14.58 7.54 17.44
N ASP A 93 14.90 6.75 16.42
CA ASP A 93 16.24 6.21 16.20
C ASP A 93 17.26 7.31 15.91
N SER A 94 16.84 8.37 15.21
CA SER A 94 17.65 9.57 14.96
C SER A 94 18.00 10.32 16.24
N ILE A 95 17.08 10.39 17.22
CA ILE A 95 17.37 11.06 18.51
C ILE A 95 18.36 10.21 19.31
N LYS A 96 18.18 8.89 19.30
CA LYS A 96 19.09 7.96 19.99
C LYS A 96 20.49 7.98 19.37
N SER A 97 20.60 8.12 18.05
CA SER A 97 21.92 8.11 17.38
C SER A 97 22.79 9.31 17.74
N LEU A 98 22.22 10.43 18.19
CA LEU A 98 22.97 11.61 18.64
C LEU A 98 23.90 11.30 19.83
N THR A 99 23.52 10.34 20.68
CA THR A 99 24.32 9.99 21.88
C THR A 99 25.19 8.76 21.68
N THR A 100 24.95 7.96 20.63
CA THR A 100 25.60 6.64 20.46
C THR A 100 26.38 6.46 19.17
N ALA A 101 26.14 7.30 18.15
CA ALA A 101 26.76 7.16 16.84
C ALA A 101 27.89 8.18 16.63
N HIS A 102 28.90 7.78 15.86
CA HIS A 102 29.92 8.70 15.32
C HIS A 102 29.25 9.89 14.63
N GLU A 103 29.86 11.07 14.71
CA GLU A 103 29.30 12.34 14.21
C GLU A 103 28.80 12.25 12.76
N SER A 104 29.56 11.59 11.88
CA SER A 104 29.21 11.37 10.47
C SER A 104 28.02 10.44 10.22
N ALA A 105 27.56 9.70 11.24
CA ALA A 105 26.47 8.74 11.17
C ALA A 105 25.23 9.16 11.99
N GLN A 106 25.21 10.39 12.51
CA GLN A 106 24.10 10.98 13.23
C GLN A 106 22.96 11.41 12.30
N GLY A 107 21.75 11.53 12.84
CA GLY A 107 20.58 11.98 12.10
C GLY A 107 19.68 10.87 11.55
N LYS A 108 18.71 11.27 10.71
CA LYS A 108 17.66 10.39 10.19
C LYS A 108 18.19 9.50 9.06
N LYS A 109 18.03 8.18 9.21
CA LYS A 109 18.41 7.19 8.20
C LYS A 109 17.20 6.75 7.37
N VAL A 110 16.53 7.73 6.74
CA VAL A 110 15.23 7.52 6.04
C VAL A 110 15.36 6.48 4.94
N PHE A 111 16.26 6.70 3.96
CA PHE A 111 16.45 5.78 2.84
C PHE A 111 16.76 4.35 3.29
N LYS A 112 17.72 4.21 4.22
CA LYS A 112 18.09 2.89 4.76
C LYS A 112 16.87 2.19 5.36
N LYS A 113 16.12 2.86 6.24
CA LYS A 113 14.98 2.25 6.92
C LYS A 113 13.86 1.89 5.93
N CYS A 114 13.46 2.81 5.07
CA CYS A 114 12.40 2.55 4.09
C CYS A 114 12.77 1.42 3.12
N LEU A 115 14.03 1.38 2.66
CA LEU A 115 14.50 0.33 1.75
C LEU A 115 14.63 -1.04 2.45
N CYS A 116 15.10 -1.06 3.71
CA CYS A 116 15.11 -2.29 4.50
C CYS A 116 13.68 -2.83 4.72
N ASP A 117 12.73 -1.96 5.07
CA ASP A 117 11.34 -2.37 5.29
C ASP A 117 10.70 -2.85 3.98
N TYR A 118 10.93 -2.17 2.85
CA TYR A 118 10.50 -2.60 1.51
C TYR A 118 10.98 -4.01 1.15
N ASN A 119 12.22 -4.35 1.48
CA ASN A 119 12.80 -5.68 1.21
C ASN A 119 12.55 -6.70 2.33
N SER A 120 11.79 -6.35 3.36
CA SER A 120 11.61 -7.19 4.55
C SER A 120 10.47 -8.21 4.39
N LYS A 121 10.66 -9.39 4.98
CA LYS A 121 9.58 -10.39 5.16
C LYS A 121 8.40 -9.85 5.98
N TRP A 122 8.64 -8.84 6.81
CA TRP A 122 7.59 -8.19 7.61
C TRP A 122 6.56 -7.51 6.69
N LEU A 123 7.02 -6.69 5.75
CA LEU A 123 6.12 -6.02 4.81
C LEU A 123 5.47 -7.02 3.85
N ASP A 124 6.21 -8.06 3.43
CA ASP A 124 5.66 -9.16 2.63
C ASP A 124 4.48 -9.85 3.34
N SER A 125 4.64 -10.14 4.62
CA SER A 125 3.61 -10.78 5.44
C SER A 125 2.36 -9.90 5.59
N ILE A 126 2.55 -8.60 5.84
CA ILE A 126 1.46 -7.63 5.93
C ILE A 126 0.70 -7.54 4.60
N ALA A 127 1.42 -7.34 3.49
CA ALA A 127 0.81 -7.25 2.16
C ALA A 127 0.04 -8.55 1.84
N THR A 128 0.64 -9.69 2.16
CA THR A 128 0.02 -11.02 1.95
C THR A 128 -1.27 -11.19 2.74
N SER A 129 -1.25 -10.82 4.03
CA SER A 129 -2.40 -10.93 4.93
C SER A 129 -3.54 -10.00 4.52
N ARG A 130 -3.20 -8.81 4.02
CA ARG A 130 -4.18 -7.77 3.68
C ARG A 130 -4.89 -7.99 2.34
N LEU A 131 -4.22 -8.65 1.39
CA LEU A 131 -4.71 -8.88 0.02
C LEU A 131 -5.34 -10.26 -0.20
N LYS A 132 -5.30 -11.13 0.81
CA LYS A 132 -6.04 -12.40 0.83
C LYS A 132 -7.50 -12.15 1.18
#